data_AF-A0A6A6PIB2-F1
#
_entry.id   AF-A0A6A6PIB2-F1
#
_cell.length_a   1.000
_cell.length_b   1.000
_cell.length_c   1.000
_cell.angle_alpha   90.00
_cell.angle_beta   90.00
_cell.angle_gamma   90.00
#
_symmetry.space_group_name_H-M   'P 1'
#
loop_
_entity.id
_entity.type
_entity.pdbx_description
1 polymer ?
#
loop_
_entity_poly.entity_id
_entity_poly.type
_entity_poly.pdbx_seq_one_letter_code
_entity_poly.pdbx_strand_id
1 'polypeptide(L)' 'MPCTNENHSHAWVTEGSLTIERCEKICGFCKAPFKHAWFLRRHVNNVHVKQYPNLKVDEGW' A
#
# COMPACT_ATOMS: atom_id res chain seq x y z
N MET A 1 8.63 7.97 -1.62
CA MET A 1 8.11 7.43 -2.88
C MET A 1 7.95 5.91 -2.67
N PRO A 2 6.71 5.41 -2.54
CA PRO A 2 6.44 3.99 -2.27
C PRO A 2 6.69 3.07 -3.49
N CYS A 3 6.94 3.67 -4.65
CA CYS A 3 7.42 3.04 -5.87
C CYS A 3 8.81 3.57 -6.25
N THR A 4 9.56 2.76 -6.98
CA THR A 4 10.89 3.12 -7.53
C THR A 4 10.82 3.71 -8.94
N ASN A 5 9.62 3.90 -9.49
CA ASN A 5 9.41 4.44 -10.83
C ASN A 5 8.96 5.91 -10.71
N GLU A 6 9.77 6.84 -11.21
CA GLU A 6 9.48 8.28 -11.16
C GLU A 6 8.34 8.71 -12.10
N ASN A 7 7.87 7.82 -12.98
CA ASN A 7 6.81 8.11 -13.95
C ASN A 7 5.38 7.95 -13.42
N HIS A 8 5.19 7.54 -12.16
CA HIS A 8 3.86 7.53 -11.55
C HIS A 8 3.94 7.76 -10.04
N SER A 9 2.85 8.28 -9.47
CA SER A 9 2.72 8.54 -8.04
C SER A 9 1.55 7.73 -7.49
N HIS A 10 1.75 7.11 -6.33
CA HIS A 10 0.69 6.40 -5.62
C HIS A 10 0.15 7.28 -4.50
N ALA A 11 -1.17 7.42 -4.46
CA ALA A 11 -1.86 8.11 -3.39
C ALA A 11 -2.14 7.15 -2.23
N TRP A 12 -1.41 7.32 -1.12
CA TRP A 12 -1.66 6.56 0.10
C TRP A 12 -2.76 7.24 0.92
N VAL A 13 -4.00 6.79 0.74
CA VAL A 13 -5.15 7.25 1.53
C VAL A 13 -5.22 6.53 2.88
N THR A 14 -5.69 7.22 3.91
CA THR A 14 -5.96 6.66 5.24
C THR A 14 -7.42 6.25 5.43
N GLU A 15 -8.29 6.60 4.48
CA GLU A 15 -9.72 6.36 4.50
C GLU A 15 -10.21 6.01 3.09
N GLY A 16 -11.09 5.02 2.98
CA GLY A 16 -11.64 4.54 1.72
C GLY A 16 -10.85 3.38 1.12
N SER A 17 -10.72 3.38 -0.21
CA SER A 17 -10.08 2.31 -0.96
C SER A 17 -8.64 2.70 -1.31
N LEU A 18 -7.66 2.00 -0.74
CA LEU A 18 -6.24 2.12 -1.05
C LEU A 18 -5.86 1.04 -2.06
N THR A 19 -5.61 1.45 -3.30
CA THR A 19 -5.10 0.54 -4.34
C THR A 19 -3.58 0.48 -4.25
N ILE A 20 -3.05 -0.74 -4.09
CA ILE A 20 -1.60 -0.98 -4.09
C ILE A 20 -1.19 -1.66 -5.39
N GLU A 21 -0.46 -0.93 -6.22
CA GLU A 21 -0.04 -1.39 -7.54
C GLU A 21 1.19 -2.32 -7.47
N ARG A 22 1.41 -3.11 -8.54
CA ARG A 22 2.49 -4.13 -8.58
C ARG A 22 3.91 -3.56 -8.45
N CYS A 23 4.08 -2.28 -8.77
CA CYS A 23 5.33 -1.54 -8.70
C CYS A 23 5.67 -1.09 -7.26
N GLU A 24 4.70 -1.09 -6.34
CA GLU A 24 4.90 -0.66 -4.97
C GLU A 24 5.60 -1.75 -4.15
N LYS A 25 6.70 -1.35 -3.52
CA LYS A 25 7.55 -2.25 -2.71
C LYS A 25 7.80 -1.68 -1.32
N ILE A 26 7.25 -0.52 -0.99
CA ILE A 26 7.50 0.14 0.28
C ILE A 26 6.16 0.59 0.85
N CYS A 27 5.92 0.34 2.13
CA CYS A 27 4.71 0.79 2.80
C CYS A 27 4.71 2.30 2.98
N GLY A 28 3.68 3.00 2.50
CA GLY A 28 3.54 4.43 2.72
C GLY A 28 3.28 4.82 4.17
N PHE A 29 2.70 3.93 4.99
CA PHE A 29 2.41 4.20 6.40
C PHE A 29 3.65 4.07 7.30
N CYS A 30 4.37 2.95 7.21
CA CYS A 30 5.49 2.64 8.10
C CYS A 30 6.86 2.64 7.42
N LYS A 31 6.92 2.93 6.11
CA LYS A 31 8.14 2.92 5.28
C LYS A 31 8.89 1.58 5.28
N ALA A 32 8.22 0.48 5.65
CA ALA A 32 8.79 -0.86 5.61
C ALA A 32 8.95 -1.33 4.15
N PRO A 33 10.14 -1.84 3.75
CA PRO A 33 10.37 -2.39 2.42
C PRO A 33 9.91 -3.85 2.32
N PHE A 34 9.39 -4.23 1.15
CA PHE A 34 8.88 -5.55 0.81
C PHE A 34 9.41 -6.00 -0.55
N LYS A 35 9.57 -7.32 -0.71
CA LYS A 35 10.07 -7.91 -1.96
C LYS A 35 9.08 -7.78 -3.12
N HIS A 36 7.77 -7.84 -2.83
CA HIS A 36 6.70 -7.79 -3.82
C HIS A 36 5.48 -7.03 -3.29
N ALA A 37 4.70 -6.43 -4.20
CA ALA A 37 3.48 -5.69 -3.86
C ALA A 37 2.44 -6.53 -3.12
N TRP A 38 2.32 -7.83 -3.42
CA TRP A 38 1.36 -8.70 -2.72
C TRP A 38 1.71 -8.89 -1.23
N PHE A 39 3.00 -8.92 -0.88
CA PHE A 39 3.43 -8.95 0.52
C PHE A 39 3.10 -7.63 1.21
N LEU A 40 3.31 -6.52 0.51
CA LEU A 40 2.96 -5.18 1.00
C LEU A 40 1.45 -5.07 1.26
N ARG A 41 0.60 -5.50 0.31
CA ARG A 41 -0.87 -5.55 0.47
C ARG A 41 -1.29 -6.30 1.72
N ARG A 42 -0.75 -7.51 1.91
CA ARG A 42 -1.02 -8.32 3.09
C ARG A 42 -0.56 -7.65 4.38
N HIS A 43 0.59 -6.99 4.35
CA HIS A 43 1.10 -6.23 5.49
C HIS A 43 0.15 -5.08 5.85
N VAL A 44 -0.24 -4.25 4.89
CA VAL A 44 -1.17 -3.14 5.14
C VAL A 44 -2.52 -3.65 5.66
N ASN A 45 -3.05 -4.71 5.05
CA ASN A 45 -4.30 -5.31 5.47
C ASN A 45 -4.27 -5.87 6.91
N ASN A 46 -3.15 -6.44 7.36
CA ASN A 46 -3.06 -7.03 8.70
C ASN A 46 -2.62 -6.05 9.79
N VAL A 47 -1.78 -5.07 9.44
CA VAL A 47 -1.16 -4.13 10.39
C VAL A 47 -1.91 -2.82 10.44
N HIS A 48 -2.27 -2.24 9.29
CA HIS A 48 -2.79 -0.89 9.20
C HIS A 48 -4.31 -0.82 9.14
N VAL A 49 -5.02 -1.82 8.60
CA VAL A 49 -6.50 -1.83 8.60
C VAL A 49 -7.08 -1.84 10.04
N LYS A 50 -6.38 -2.45 11.00
CA LYS A 50 -6.77 -2.35 12.43
C LYS A 50 -6.58 -0.94 13.00
N GLN A 51 -5.66 -0.18 12.43
CA GLN A 51 -5.31 1.17 12.87
C GLN A 51 -6.20 2.21 12.16
N TYR A 52 -6.67 1.89 10.95
CA TYR A 52 -7.55 2.70 10.11
C TYR A 52 -8.80 1.88 9.75
N PRO A 53 -9.87 1.93 10.57
CA PRO A 53 -11.05 1.09 10.38
C PRO A 53 -11.79 1.35 9.05
N ASN A 54 -11.61 2.53 8.47
CA ASN A 54 -12.20 2.91 7.19
C ASN A 54 -11.30 2.64 5.98
N LEU A 55 -10.09 2.08 6.20
CA LEU A 55 -9.16 1.75 5.13
C LEU A 55 -9.44 0.34 4.61
N LYS A 56 -9.64 0.22 3.29
CA LYS A 56 -9.73 -1.05 2.58
C LYS A 56 -8.62 -1.11 1.55
N VAL A 57 -7.84 -2.19 1.56
CA VAL A 57 -6.80 -2.39 0.54
C VAL A 57 -7.44 -3.09 -0.65
N ASP A 58 -7.43 -2.44 -1.81
CA ASP A 58 -7.99 -2.97 -3.05
C ASP A 58 -6.90 -3.63 -3.90
N GLU A 59 -7.27 -4.75 -4.52
CA GLU A 59 -6.42 -5.48 -5.45
C GLU A 59 -6.69 -4.97 -6.87
N GLY A 60 -6.11 -3.83 -7.21
CA GLY A 60 -6.08 -3.36 -8.60
C GLY A 60 -5.49 -4.45 -9.51
N TRP A 61 -6.32 -4.96 -10.42
CA TRP A 61 -6.02 -6.07 -11.33
C TRP A 61 -5.05 -5.66 -12.45
#